data_AF-A0A1A1YNV6-F1
#
_entry.id   AF-A0A1A1YNV6-F1
#
_cell.length_a   1.000
_cell.length_b   1.000
_cell.length_c   1.000
_cell.angle_alpha   90.00
_cell.angle_beta   90.00
_cell.angle_gamma   90.00
#
_symmetry.space_group_name_H-M   'P 1'
#
loop_
_entity.id
_entity.type
_entity.pdbx_description
1 polymer ?
#
loop_
_entity_poly.entity_id
_entity_poly.type
_entity_poly.pdbx_seq_one_letter_code
_entity_poly.pdbx_strand_id
1 'polypeptide(L)'
;MRKHFFRSFVADPVCASSDPGHHIDVGRYFMAVAKSAVTIPVKAHVRDGLVRLNTAETLWHHRPDDVSYALASTDGHAEWAPEWQVLLVPGAALADERTVFTLAHPDEYTDCAAELSLVRPGWHRC
;
A
#
# COMPACT_ATOMS: atom_id res chain seq x y z
N MET A 1 23.47 -21.91 6.06
CA MET A 1 22.36 -21.87 5.09
C MET A 1 21.39 -20.77 5.49
N ARG A 2 21.45 -19.60 4.85
CA ARG A 2 20.45 -18.54 5.03
C ARG A 2 19.22 -18.94 4.23
N LYS A 3 18.19 -19.45 4.92
CA LYS A 3 16.86 -19.57 4.33
C LYS A 3 16.32 -18.14 4.22
N HIS A 4 16.47 -17.54 3.06
CA HIS A 4 15.78 -16.30 2.72
C HIS A 4 14.29 -16.64 2.64
N PHE A 5 13.58 -16.43 3.73
CA PHE A 5 12.13 -16.37 3.71
C PHE A 5 11.73 -15.08 3.01
N PHE A 6 11.65 -15.11 1.67
CA PHE A 6 10.74 -14.23 0.97
C PHE A 6 9.34 -14.73 1.32
N ARG A 7 8.85 -14.39 2.51
CA ARG A 7 7.41 -14.39 2.76
C ARG A 7 6.86 -13.44 1.70
N SER A 8 5.98 -13.94 0.84
CA SER A 8 5.18 -13.09 -0.03
C SER A 8 4.62 -11.97 0.84
N PHE A 9 5.04 -10.72 0.57
CA PHE A 9 4.34 -9.51 1.01
C PHE A 9 2.86 -9.82 0.91
N VAL A 10 2.14 -9.79 2.03
CA VAL A 10 0.84 -10.48 2.11
C VAL A 10 -0.04 -9.97 0.98
N ALA A 11 -0.34 -10.85 0.03
CA ALA A 11 -1.28 -10.56 -1.04
C ALA A 11 -2.56 -10.09 -0.36
N ASP A 12 -3.04 -8.89 -0.69
CA ASP A 12 -4.42 -8.55 -0.39
C ASP A 12 -5.27 -9.67 -1.00
N PRO A 13 -6.01 -10.47 -0.22
CA PRO A 13 -6.74 -11.62 -0.76
C PRO A 13 -7.80 -11.22 -1.80
N VAL A 14 -8.11 -9.92 -1.90
CA VAL A 14 -9.11 -9.36 -2.81
C VAL A 14 -8.54 -8.44 -3.89
N CYS A 15 -7.22 -8.23 -3.92
CA CYS A 15 -6.57 -7.46 -4.98
C CYS A 15 -5.31 -8.21 -5.46
N ALA A 16 -4.99 -8.10 -6.74
CA ALA A 16 -3.73 -8.61 -7.29
C ALA A 16 -2.91 -7.50 -7.96
N SER A 17 -3.36 -6.26 -7.86
CA SER A 17 -2.74 -5.12 -8.53
C SER A 17 -1.48 -4.65 -7.79
N SER A 18 -0.41 -4.46 -8.55
CA SER A 18 0.83 -3.79 -8.13
C SER A 18 0.86 -2.30 -8.45
N ASP A 19 -0.23 -1.75 -8.98
CA ASP A 19 -0.35 -0.31 -9.26
C ASP A 19 -0.36 0.51 -7.95
N PRO A 20 -0.04 1.81 -7.99
CA PRO A 20 -0.14 2.66 -6.81
C PRO A 20 -1.55 2.60 -6.21
N GLY A 21 -1.67 2.72 -4.88
CA GLY A 21 -2.95 2.67 -4.19
C GLY A 21 -3.42 1.24 -3.84
N HIS A 22 -2.67 0.22 -4.26
CA HIS A 22 -2.97 -1.19 -3.99
C HIS A 22 -1.89 -1.80 -3.09
N HIS A 23 -1.29 -2.91 -3.54
CA HIS A 23 -0.32 -3.64 -2.74
C HIS A 23 0.94 -2.80 -2.58
N ILE A 24 1.67 -3.07 -1.51
CA ILE A 24 3.07 -2.67 -1.43
C ILE A 24 3.84 -3.48 -2.46
N ASP A 25 4.14 -2.86 -3.60
CA ASP A 25 5.13 -3.39 -4.53
C ASP A 25 6.51 -3.42 -3.84
N VAL A 26 7.16 -4.59 -3.87
CA VAL A 26 8.47 -4.81 -3.21
C VAL A 26 9.53 -3.87 -3.76
N GLY A 27 9.45 -3.56 -5.05
CA GLY A 27 10.31 -2.58 -5.71
C GLY A 27 10.11 -1.20 -5.11
N ARG A 28 8.87 -0.69 -5.10
CA ARG A 28 8.53 0.62 -4.50
C ARG A 28 8.89 0.70 -3.02
N TYR A 29 8.62 -0.34 -2.23
CA TYR A 29 9.03 -0.39 -0.83
C TYR A 29 10.56 -0.28 -0.68
N PHE A 30 11.32 -1.10 -1.41
CA PHE A 30 12.76 -1.08 -1.31
C PHE A 30 13.33 0.26 -1.81
N MET A 31 12.73 0.85 -2.82
CA MET A 31 13.17 2.15 -3.33
C MET A 31 12.84 3.29 -2.35
N ALA A 32 11.64 3.30 -1.77
CA ALA A 32 11.24 4.29 -0.78
C ALA A 32 12.04 4.18 0.53
N VAL A 33 12.20 2.96 1.05
CA VAL A 33 12.78 2.73 2.39
C VAL A 33 14.29 2.47 2.36
N ALA A 34 14.77 1.68 1.40
CA ALA A 34 16.17 1.22 1.38
C ALA A 34 17.09 2.03 0.46
N LYS A 35 16.57 2.83 -0.47
CA LYS A 35 17.37 3.64 -1.42
C LYS A 35 17.40 5.15 -1.13
N SER A 36 17.25 5.57 0.12
CA SER A 36 17.33 7.00 0.51
C SER A 36 16.38 7.89 -0.30
N ALA A 37 15.13 7.45 -0.52
CA ALA A 37 14.13 8.39 -1.00
C ALA A 37 14.01 9.56 -0.01
N VAL A 38 13.76 10.76 -0.53
CA VAL A 38 13.45 11.91 0.32
C VAL A 38 12.04 11.69 0.85
N THR A 39 11.94 11.31 2.12
CA THR A 39 10.68 11.30 2.84
C THR A 39 10.45 12.66 3.48
N ILE A 40 9.21 13.15 3.42
CA ILE A 40 8.79 14.39 4.07
C ILE A 40 7.82 14.06 5.22
N PRO A 41 8.04 14.60 6.43
CA PRO A 41 7.08 14.44 7.53
C PRO A 41 5.75 15.11 7.18
N VAL A 42 4.66 14.37 7.30
CA VAL A 42 3.31 14.85 6.99
C VAL A 42 2.33 14.55 8.13
N LYS A 43 1.24 15.33 8.17
CA LYS A 43 0.00 14.95 8.85
C LYS A 43 -0.93 14.39 7.80
N ALA A 44 -1.35 13.14 7.97
CA ALA A 44 -2.28 12.46 7.09
C ALA A 44 -3.57 12.12 7.83
N HIS A 45 -4.70 12.13 7.11
CA HIS A 45 -5.98 11.64 7.60
C HIS A 45 -6.80 11.09 6.45
N VAL A 46 -7.70 10.16 6.75
CA VAL A 46 -8.64 9.63 5.76
C VAL A 46 -9.95 10.40 5.86
N ARG A 47 -10.46 10.86 4.71
CA ARG A 47 -11.75 11.54 4.61
C ARG A 47 -12.38 11.26 3.25
N ASP A 48 -13.66 10.90 3.25
CA ASP A 48 -14.42 10.57 2.04
C ASP A 48 -13.76 9.44 1.23
N GLY A 49 -13.14 8.47 1.90
CA GLY A 49 -12.42 7.35 1.27
C GLY A 49 -11.06 7.71 0.67
N LEU A 50 -10.59 8.95 0.85
CA LEU A 50 -9.31 9.44 0.32
C LEU A 50 -8.34 9.79 1.46
N VAL A 51 -7.05 9.58 1.20
CA VAL A 51 -5.96 9.98 2.09
C VAL A 51 -5.60 11.44 1.79
N ARG A 52 -5.71 12.30 2.80
CA ARG A 52 -5.38 13.73 2.68
C ARG A 52 -4.14 14.06 3.47
N LEU A 53 -3.15 14.63 2.80
CA LEU A 53 -1.93 15.12 3.41
C LEU A 53 -2.05 16.62 3.68
N ASN A 54 -1.35 17.11 4.70
CA ASN A 54 -1.21 18.54 4.97
C ASN A 54 -0.42 19.30 3.88
N THR A 55 0.18 18.60 2.91
CA THR A 55 0.80 19.16 1.71
C THR A 55 -0.20 19.52 0.61
N ALA A 56 -1.51 19.44 0.89
CA ALA A 56 -2.62 19.58 -0.07
C ALA A 56 -2.77 18.43 -1.07
N GLU A 57 -1.97 17.37 -0.95
CA GLU A 57 -2.17 16.14 -1.72
C GLU A 57 -3.42 15.41 -1.23
N THR A 58 -4.23 14.98 -2.18
CA THR A 58 -5.34 14.06 -1.97
C THR A 58 -5.05 12.81 -2.79
N LEU A 59 -4.99 11.67 -2.11
CA LEU A 59 -4.49 10.42 -2.64
C LEU A 59 -5.49 9.30 -2.37
N TRP A 60 -5.40 8.24 -3.14
CA TRP A 60 -6.29 7.09 -3.08
C TRP A 60 -5.55 5.83 -2.62
N HIS A 61 -6.25 5.01 -1.84
CA HIS A 61 -5.86 3.65 -1.48
C HIS A 61 -7.11 2.77 -1.58
N HIS A 62 -6.99 1.54 -2.07
CA HIS A 62 -8.13 0.63 -2.24
C HIS A 62 -8.79 0.21 -0.91
N ARG A 63 -8.08 0.40 0.20
CA ARG A 63 -8.47 0.06 1.57
C ARG A 63 -8.20 1.26 2.47
N PRO A 64 -9.03 2.32 2.37
CA PRO A 64 -8.81 3.54 3.14
C PRO A 64 -8.96 3.31 4.65
N ASP A 65 -9.74 2.30 5.06
CA ASP A 65 -9.93 1.95 6.47
C ASP A 65 -8.63 1.43 7.12
N ASP A 66 -7.83 0.66 6.40
CA ASP A 66 -6.53 0.16 6.87
C ASP A 66 -5.55 1.31 7.08
N VAL A 67 -5.53 2.28 6.15
CA VAL A 67 -4.73 3.51 6.28
C VAL A 67 -5.17 4.32 7.50
N SER A 68 -6.49 4.50 7.67
CA SER A 68 -7.04 5.21 8.83
C SER A 68 -6.68 4.53 10.15
N TYR A 69 -6.74 3.20 10.19
CA TYR A 69 -6.38 2.42 11.36
C TYR A 69 -4.90 2.57 11.73
N ALA A 70 -4.00 2.52 10.74
CA ALA A 70 -2.57 2.72 10.97
C ALA A 70 -2.29 4.14 11.52
N LEU A 71 -2.87 5.17 10.88
CA LEU A 71 -2.70 6.57 11.29
C LEU A 71 -3.23 6.87 12.69
N ALA A 72 -4.21 6.13 13.19
CA ALA A 72 -4.73 6.32 14.55
C ALA A 72 -3.66 6.11 15.62
N SER A 73 -2.69 5.22 15.38
CA SER A 73 -1.61 4.93 16.33
C SER A 73 -0.58 6.06 16.48
N THR A 74 -0.52 6.96 15.49
CA THR A 74 0.45 8.06 15.42
C THR A 74 -0.20 9.43 15.45
N ASP A 75 -1.49 9.55 15.78
CA ASP A 75 -2.25 10.81 15.65
C ASP A 75 -2.08 11.44 14.25
N GLY A 76 -2.08 10.61 13.21
CA GLY A 76 -1.92 11.02 11.81
C GLY A 76 -0.51 11.43 11.40
N HIS A 77 0.50 11.31 12.27
CA HIS A 77 1.89 11.56 11.90
C HIS A 77 2.43 10.43 11.02
N ALA A 78 2.98 10.78 9.86
CA ALA A 78 3.52 9.85 8.87
C ALA A 78 4.69 10.48 8.10
N GLU A 79 5.39 9.69 7.30
CA GLU A 79 6.36 10.15 6.32
C GLU A 79 5.88 9.83 4.92
N TRP A 80 5.97 10.79 4.01
CA TRP A 80 5.54 10.65 2.63
C TRP A 80 6.75 10.66 1.69
N ALA A 81 6.82 9.68 0.79
CA ALA A 81 7.81 9.60 -0.28
C ALA A 81 7.12 9.86 -1.64
N PRO A 82 7.06 11.12 -2.11
CA PRO A 82 6.28 11.47 -3.30
C PRO A 82 6.73 10.73 -4.56
N GLU A 83 8.04 10.61 -4.76
CA GLU A 83 8.65 9.95 -5.95
C GLU A 83 8.17 8.50 -6.12
N TRP A 84 7.94 7.81 -5.00
CA TRP A 84 7.54 6.40 -4.99
C TRP A 84 6.06 6.20 -4.67
N GLN A 85 5.37 7.31 -4.40
CA GLN A 85 4.02 7.37 -3.89
C GLN A 85 3.80 6.46 -2.67
N VAL A 86 4.72 6.49 -1.70
CA VAL A 86 4.67 5.64 -0.50
C VAL A 86 4.44 6.46 0.76
N LEU A 87 3.43 6.10 1.53
CA LEU A 87 3.18 6.62 2.88
C LEU A 87 3.69 5.60 3.92
N LEU A 88 4.55 6.08 4.82
CA LEU A 88 5.13 5.32 5.93
C LEU A 88 4.51 5.83 7.25
N VAL A 89 3.92 4.95 8.04
CA VAL A 89 3.35 5.29 9.35
C VAL A 89 4.31 4.78 10.46
N PRO A 90 4.97 5.67 11.23
CA PRO A 90 5.91 5.27 12.28
C PRO A 90 5.28 4.37 13.36
N GLY A 91 6.07 3.53 14.01
CA GLY A 91 5.63 2.77 15.19
C GLY A 91 5.37 1.28 14.95
N ALA A 92 5.47 0.82 13.70
CA ALA A 92 5.74 -0.59 13.43
C ALA A 92 7.17 -0.76 12.91
N ALA A 93 7.69 -1.98 12.95
CA ALA A 93 8.99 -2.26 12.36
C ALA A 93 8.97 -1.78 10.90
N LEU A 94 10.08 -1.23 10.37
CA LEU A 94 10.15 -0.76 8.98
C LEU A 94 9.72 -1.82 7.94
N ALA A 95 9.68 -3.10 8.32
CA ALA A 95 9.21 -4.23 7.53
C ALA A 95 7.76 -4.67 7.83
N ASP A 96 6.98 -3.89 8.59
CA ASP A 96 5.58 -4.16 8.86
C ASP A 96 4.71 -3.54 7.75
N GLU A 97 4.27 -4.41 6.86
CA GLU A 97 3.37 -4.13 5.74
C GLU A 97 2.05 -3.45 6.16
N ARG A 98 1.69 -3.48 7.45
CA ARG A 98 0.51 -2.76 7.97
C ARG A 98 0.72 -1.26 8.18
N THR A 99 1.94 -0.78 7.93
CA THR A 99 2.32 0.62 8.15
C THR A 99 2.92 1.28 6.93
N VAL A 100 3.00 0.57 5.81
CA VAL A 100 3.49 1.10 4.55
C VAL A 100 2.37 1.01 3.53
N PHE A 101 2.08 2.09 2.83
CA PHE A 101 0.99 2.14 1.86
C PHE A 101 1.49 2.76 0.56
N THR A 102 1.26 2.10 -0.57
CA THR A 102 1.41 2.77 -1.87
C THR A 102 0.13 3.56 -2.11
N LEU A 103 0.21 4.80 -2.54
CA LEU A 103 -0.95 5.66 -2.76
C LEU A 103 -1.02 6.07 -4.24
N ALA A 104 -2.22 6.23 -4.79
CA ALA A 104 -2.39 6.75 -6.15
C ALA A 104 -2.88 8.19 -6.13
N HIS A 105 -2.57 8.97 -7.18
CA HIS A 105 -3.37 10.15 -7.45
C HIS A 105 -4.78 9.73 -7.93
N PRO A 106 -5.86 10.43 -7.53
CA PRO A 106 -7.23 10.05 -7.89
C PRO A 106 -7.55 10.07 -9.40
N ASP A 107 -6.69 10.66 -10.23
CA ASP A 107 -6.78 10.64 -11.69
C ASP A 107 -5.94 9.52 -12.32
N GLU A 108 -5.10 8.85 -11.53
CA GLU A 108 -4.17 7.79 -11.97
C GLU A 108 -4.52 6.42 -11.36
N TYR A 109 -5.59 6.31 -10.58
CA TYR A 109 -5.91 5.04 -9.91
C TYR A 109 -6.47 4.02 -10.91
N THR A 110 -6.06 2.76 -10.69
CA THR A 110 -6.64 1.59 -11.34
C THR A 110 -7.63 0.93 -10.38
N ASP A 111 -8.78 0.45 -10.86
CA ASP A 111 -9.65 -0.41 -10.05
C ASP A 111 -8.94 -1.70 -9.64
N CYS A 112 -9.37 -2.32 -8.55
CA CYS A 112 -8.83 -3.61 -8.13
C CYS A 112 -8.99 -4.65 -9.24
N ALA A 113 -7.88 -5.22 -9.69
CA ALA A 113 -7.91 -6.48 -10.42
C ALA A 113 -8.28 -7.58 -9.42
N ALA A 114 -9.55 -7.99 -9.40
CA ALA A 114 -9.93 -9.23 -8.72
C ALA A 114 -9.18 -10.37 -9.42
N GLU A 115 -8.57 -11.29 -8.66
CA GLU A 115 -8.32 -12.60 -9.23
C GLU A 115 -9.68 -13.17 -9.64
N LEU A 116 -9.99 -13.15 -10.94
CA LEU A 116 -10.90 -14.13 -11.50
C LEU A 116 -10.27 -15.47 -11.15
N SER A 117 -10.66 -16.03 -10.01
CA SER A 117 -10.43 -17.42 -9.67
C SER A 117 -10.73 -18.19 -10.94
N LEU A 118 -9.69 -18.78 -11.54
CA LEU A 118 -9.85 -19.79 -12.56
C LEU A 118 -10.56 -20.97 -11.90
N VAL A 119 -11.88 -20.86 -11.75
CA VAL A 119 -12.77 -21.99 -11.61
C VAL A 119 -12.60 -22.72 -12.93
N ARG A 120 -11.68 -23.69 -12.92
CA ARG A 120 -11.50 -24.65 -14.01
C ARG A 120 -12.88 -25.18 -14.39
N PRO A 121 -13.33 -25.05 -15.65
CA PRO A 121 -14.54 -25.72 -16.08
C PRO A 121 -14.30 -27.23 -15.97
N GLY A 122 -15.14 -27.88 -15.17
CA GLY A 122 -15.51 -29.29 -15.25
C GLY A 122 -14.49 -30.26 -15.81
N TRP A 123 -13.91 -31.05 -14.91
CA TRP A 123 -13.67 -32.46 -15.23
C TRP A 123 -15.01 -33.12 -15.53
N HIS A 124 -15.33 -33.30 -16.81
CA HIS A 124 -16.22 -34.36 -17.24
C HIS A 124 -15.45 -35.26 -18.21
N ARG A 125 -15.09 -36.45 -17.71
CA ARG A 125 -14.77 -37.59 -18.55
C ARG A 125 -16.08 -38.13 -19.12
N CYS A 126 -16.18 -38.19 -20.44
CA CYS A 126 -16.77 -39.31 -21.15
C CYS A 126 -15.70 -39.82 -22.13
#